data_AF-A0A420HFB6-F1
#
_entry.id   AF-A0A420HFB6-F1
#
_cell.length_a   1.000
_cell.length_b   1.000
_cell.length_c   1.000
_cell.angle_alpha   90.00
_cell.angle_beta   90.00
_cell.angle_gamma   90.00
#
_symmetry.space_group_name_H-M   'P 1'
#
loop_
_entity.id
_entity.type
_entity.pdbx_description
1 polymer ?
#
loop_
_entity_poly.entity_id
_entity_poly.type
_entity_poly.pdbx_seq_one_letter_code
_entity_poly.pdbx_strand_id
1 'polypeptide(L)'
;MGFDYALVHIKYTLPPAIALTLLYRPLLQRIDVYKILFLVTIAVVSATPWDSYLIRNQIWTYPPNAVLGPKLFLIPIEEVFFFLIQTYITSLLYMIFNKPLFHPTFLVDRGSAVAKTEKRLLGRTIQTVLVLLFIAALVALNLSAKGKYLALILLWALPFTFFLWSLSYSFLLNLPTSSTLLPIVLPTFYLWLVDTIALKKGTWMIASGTKLNIYLWEGLEIEEAIFFLATNILVVFGLVAFDYSITIIQSFPNLFASPPELPSPILLMKALMIDSHHYDGQRIAGFQSAVERLKKKSRTFYLASATFSGRMRIDLILLYSFYRVADDLVDNAETETEARQWINKLTKFLELAYLQHEKKHNISKQQATIQKFVEENFPHSSQSALQFLPTRYLSPKPFYDLLDGFKTDLNFLKLRHGKLIDNFPIINEQDLELYALQVAGTVAESFLELAFYHTRAKTSLDQRKRLQSAATRMGVALQYVNISRDIETDAKIGRVYIPALWLKDEGITCEQILTQPFGLAVEKMRDRLLALAFKIYHEALGEMVGLPPEVRSPMKVAVESYMEIARVLTEKNYQKKDGRAIIPIWRRLRVAWRALSDYSCF
;
A
#
# COMPACT_ATOMS: atom_id res chain seq x y z
N MET A 1 46.39 -7.51 14.04
CA MET A 1 45.66 -6.24 13.91
C MET A 1 44.20 -6.55 14.18
N GLY A 2 43.58 -5.90 15.16
CA GLY A 2 42.25 -6.18 15.73
C GLY A 2 41.02 -5.95 14.82
N PHE A 3 41.10 -6.26 13.53
CA PHE A 3 40.09 -5.82 12.55
C PHE A 3 39.19 -6.93 12.02
N ASP A 4 39.38 -8.18 12.43
CA ASP A 4 38.70 -9.32 11.80
C ASP A 4 37.17 -9.21 11.90
N TYR A 5 36.62 -8.81 13.06
CA TYR A 5 35.18 -8.61 13.19
C TYR A 5 34.70 -7.40 12.36
N ALA A 6 35.38 -6.26 12.42
CA ALA A 6 35.04 -5.11 11.59
C ALA A 6 35.04 -5.44 10.08
N LEU A 7 35.97 -6.30 9.64
CA LEU A 7 36.05 -6.79 8.26
C LEU A 7 34.87 -7.69 7.87
N VAL A 8 34.30 -8.46 8.81
CA VAL A 8 33.06 -9.21 8.57
C VAL A 8 31.94 -8.24 8.21
N HIS A 9 31.80 -7.13 8.92
CA HIS A 9 30.78 -6.14 8.60
C HIS A 9 30.97 -5.48 7.24
N ILE A 10 32.19 -5.02 6.95
CA ILE A 10 32.52 -4.36 5.69
C ILE A 10 32.24 -5.28 4.49
N LYS A 11 32.52 -6.59 4.63
CA LYS A 11 32.38 -7.55 3.54
C LYS A 11 30.97 -8.12 3.40
N TYR A 12 30.27 -8.34 4.52
CA TYR A 12 29.07 -9.17 4.51
C TYR A 12 27.81 -8.45 4.98
N THR A 13 27.86 -7.55 5.97
CA THR A 13 26.61 -6.92 6.45
C THR A 13 26.37 -5.55 5.83
N LEU A 14 27.42 -4.75 5.61
CA LEU A 14 27.29 -3.40 5.07
C LEU A 14 26.86 -3.38 3.58
N PRO A 15 27.39 -4.25 2.69
CA PRO A 15 26.96 -4.28 1.29
C PRO A 15 25.46 -4.57 1.09
N PRO A 16 24.84 -5.62 1.68
CA PRO A 16 23.40 -5.83 1.55
C PRO A 16 22.59 -4.71 2.21
N ALA A 17 23.06 -4.14 3.33
CA ALA A 17 22.39 -2.97 3.92
C ALA A 17 22.34 -1.80 2.92
N ILE A 18 23.46 -1.42 2.32
CA ILE A 18 23.52 -0.34 1.31
C ILE A 18 22.62 -0.65 0.11
N ALA A 19 22.71 -1.88 -0.42
CA ALA A 19 21.91 -2.29 -1.58
C ALA A 19 20.40 -2.21 -1.31
N LEU A 20 19.97 -2.70 -0.14
CA LEU A 20 18.56 -2.63 0.28
C LEU A 20 18.13 -1.20 0.58
N THR A 21 19.00 -0.35 1.15
CA THR A 21 18.71 1.07 1.34
C THR A 21 18.48 1.76 0.01
N LEU A 22 19.34 1.54 -0.99
CA LEU A 22 19.18 2.11 -2.32
C LEU A 22 17.90 1.60 -3.00
N LEU A 23 17.58 0.32 -2.82
CA LEU A 23 16.35 -0.30 -3.32
C LEU A 23 15.08 0.19 -2.60
N TYR A 24 15.15 0.65 -1.35
CA TYR A 24 13.98 1.14 -0.65
C TYR A 24 13.86 2.67 -0.64
N ARG A 25 14.95 3.39 -0.91
CA ARG A 25 15.06 4.85 -0.81
C ARG A 25 13.93 5.62 -1.50
N PRO A 26 13.49 5.30 -2.73
CA PRO A 26 12.42 6.07 -3.38
C PRO A 26 11.04 5.91 -2.72
N LEU A 27 10.86 4.86 -1.91
CA LEU A 27 9.63 4.54 -1.18
C LEU A 27 9.69 4.94 0.30
N LEU A 28 10.84 5.43 0.76
CA LEU A 28 11.13 5.73 2.16
C LEU A 28 10.30 6.90 2.66
N GLN A 29 9.56 6.68 3.73
CA GLN A 29 8.78 7.72 4.42
C GLN A 29 9.30 7.94 5.84
N ARG A 30 8.89 9.06 6.46
CA ARG A 30 9.31 9.41 7.83
C ARG A 30 8.93 8.34 8.85
N ILE A 31 7.75 7.73 8.68
CA ILE A 31 7.27 6.64 9.53
C ILE A 31 8.16 5.39 9.42
N ASP A 32 8.75 5.13 8.25
CA ASP A 32 9.63 3.98 8.03
C ASP A 32 10.97 4.18 8.77
N VAL A 33 11.52 5.40 8.71
CA VAL A 33 12.72 5.78 9.48
C VAL A 33 12.45 5.67 10.98
N TYR A 34 11.31 6.19 11.44
CA TYR A 34 10.90 6.07 12.84
C TYR A 34 10.74 4.60 13.28
N LYS A 35 10.10 3.77 12.45
CA LYS A 35 9.93 2.33 12.69
C LYS A 35 11.29 1.63 12.83
N ILE A 36 12.23 1.87 11.93
CA ILE A 36 13.59 1.30 12.00
C ILE A 36 14.29 1.75 13.29
N LEU A 37 14.31 3.06 13.57
CA LEU A 37 15.00 3.58 14.76
C LEU A 37 14.38 3.05 16.05
N PHE A 38 13.05 2.92 16.09
CA PHE A 38 12.33 2.35 17.21
C PHE A 38 12.74 0.88 17.45
N LEU A 39 12.77 0.05 16.40
CA LEU A 39 13.18 -1.35 16.51
C LEU A 39 14.67 -1.52 16.84
N VAL A 40 15.55 -0.73 16.23
CA VAL A 40 16.99 -0.74 16.55
C VAL A 40 17.22 -0.37 18.01
N THR A 41 16.52 0.65 18.52
CA THR A 41 16.61 1.05 19.93
C THR A 41 16.19 -0.09 20.85
N ILE A 42 15.06 -0.75 20.56
CA ILE A 42 14.59 -1.90 21.34
C ILE A 42 15.62 -3.04 21.29
N ALA A 43 16.13 -3.38 20.11
CA ALA A 43 17.08 -4.46 19.92
C ALA A 43 18.38 -4.23 20.71
N VAL A 44 18.98 -3.04 20.61
CA VAL A 44 20.20 -2.70 21.35
C VAL A 44 19.95 -2.72 22.85
N VAL A 45 18.86 -2.12 23.33
CA VAL A 45 18.55 -2.05 24.77
C VAL A 45 18.24 -3.43 25.35
N SER A 46 17.55 -4.30 24.61
CA SER A 46 17.17 -5.63 25.10
C SER A 46 18.27 -6.68 24.99
N ALA A 47 19.14 -6.60 23.98
CA ALA A 47 20.24 -7.54 23.77
C ALA A 47 21.43 -7.23 24.69
N THR A 48 21.76 -5.94 24.90
CA THR A 48 22.97 -5.52 25.65
C THR A 48 23.11 -6.18 27.03
N PRO A 49 22.08 -6.24 27.90
CA PRO A 49 22.22 -6.89 29.20
C PRO A 49 22.47 -8.41 29.10
N TRP A 50 21.84 -9.07 28.13
CA TRP A 50 21.94 -10.51 27.91
C TRP A 50 23.32 -10.89 27.35
N ASP A 51 23.78 -10.19 26.32
CA ASP A 51 25.11 -10.39 25.74
C ASP A 51 26.22 -10.14 26.77
N SER A 52 26.10 -9.04 27.53
CA SER A 52 27.06 -8.75 28.59
C SER A 52 27.08 -9.83 29.66
N TYR A 53 25.95 -10.51 29.92
CA TYR A 53 25.88 -11.65 30.82
C TYR A 53 26.60 -12.88 30.24
N LEU A 54 26.41 -13.19 28.95
CA LEU A 54 27.10 -14.31 28.29
C LEU A 54 28.62 -14.16 28.35
N ILE A 55 29.12 -12.96 28.05
CA ILE A 55 30.55 -12.65 28.09
C ILE A 55 31.09 -12.76 29.51
N ARG A 56 30.37 -12.21 30.50
CA ARG A 56 30.77 -12.29 31.92
C ARG A 56 30.91 -13.74 32.41
N ASN A 57 30.04 -14.63 31.93
CA ASN A 57 30.01 -16.04 32.32
C ASN A 57 30.87 -16.93 31.42
N GLN A 58 31.72 -16.34 30.57
CA GLN A 58 32.63 -17.08 29.67
C GLN A 58 31.91 -18.07 28.74
N ILE A 59 30.64 -17.80 28.42
CA ILE A 59 29.87 -18.59 27.45
C ILE A 59 30.28 -18.16 26.03
N TRP A 60 30.52 -16.86 25.87
CA TRP A 60 30.93 -16.23 24.63
C TRP A 60 32.20 -15.40 24.87
N THR A 61 33.19 -15.55 23.98
CA THR A 61 34.45 -14.82 24.06
C THR A 61 34.91 -14.31 22.69
N TYR A 62 35.65 -13.21 22.71
CA TYR A 62 36.24 -12.59 21.53
C TYR A 62 37.76 -12.58 21.69
N PRO A 63 38.53 -13.12 20.73
CA PRO A 63 39.97 -13.00 20.74
C PRO A 63 40.38 -11.52 20.76
N PRO A 64 41.34 -11.11 21.62
CA PRO A 64 41.76 -9.70 21.71
C PRO A 64 42.29 -9.12 20.40
N ASN A 65 42.78 -9.99 19.51
CA ASN A 65 43.29 -9.67 18.19
C ASN A 65 42.20 -9.67 17.09
N ALA A 66 40.94 -9.96 17.40
CA ALA A 66 39.83 -9.96 16.45
C ALA A 66 38.94 -8.69 16.53
N VAL A 67 39.04 -7.93 17.63
CA VAL A 67 38.21 -6.75 17.93
C VAL A 67 39.02 -5.45 18.05
N LEU A 68 38.38 -4.33 17.77
CA LEU A 68 38.94 -2.98 17.69
C LEU A 68 39.36 -2.40 19.05
N GLY A 69 38.79 -2.90 20.15
CA GLY A 69 39.12 -2.49 21.51
C GLY A 69 37.99 -1.78 22.27
N PRO A 70 37.25 -0.80 21.70
CA PRO A 70 36.13 -0.15 22.38
C PRO A 70 35.01 -1.13 22.74
N LYS A 71 34.44 -0.97 23.94
CA LYS A 71 33.35 -1.82 24.46
C LYS A 71 32.22 -1.00 25.06
N LEU A 72 30.99 -1.48 24.89
CA LEU A 72 29.82 -1.06 25.65
C LEU A 72 29.56 -2.11 26.73
N PHE A 73 29.72 -1.76 28.00
CA PHE A 73 29.87 -2.73 29.09
C PHE A 73 31.01 -3.73 28.78
N LEU A 74 30.68 -5.01 28.52
CA LEU A 74 31.65 -6.05 28.15
C LEU A 74 31.67 -6.38 26.65
N ILE A 75 30.75 -5.79 25.88
CA ILE A 75 30.46 -6.14 24.50
C ILE A 75 31.33 -5.29 23.56
N PRO A 76 32.07 -5.89 22.62
CA PRO A 76 32.78 -5.14 21.58
C PRO A 76 31.83 -4.24 20.77
N ILE A 77 32.28 -3.07 20.34
CA ILE A 77 31.44 -2.14 19.59
C ILE A 77 30.94 -2.75 18.26
N GLU A 78 31.69 -3.68 17.69
CA GLU A 78 31.32 -4.44 16.50
C GLU A 78 30.08 -5.31 16.75
N GLU A 79 29.98 -5.95 17.90
CA GLU A 79 28.79 -6.73 18.27
C GLU A 79 27.57 -5.82 18.50
N VAL A 80 27.77 -4.65 19.12
CA VAL A 80 26.68 -3.65 19.22
C VAL A 80 26.26 -3.17 17.82
N PHE A 81 27.20 -3.00 16.90
CA PHE A 81 26.92 -2.69 15.51
C PHE A 81 26.21 -3.85 14.80
N PHE A 82 26.51 -5.10 15.15
CA PHE A 82 25.79 -6.27 14.65
C PHE A 82 24.29 -6.19 15.00
N PHE A 83 23.93 -5.88 16.25
CA PHE A 83 22.52 -5.71 16.64
C PHE A 83 21.80 -4.67 15.77
N LEU A 84 22.49 -3.55 15.50
CA LEU A 84 21.96 -2.47 14.66
C LEU A 84 21.80 -2.92 13.21
N ILE A 85 22.86 -3.45 12.59
CA ILE A 85 22.88 -3.74 11.15
C ILE A 85 21.98 -4.92 10.80
N GLN A 86 21.90 -5.95 11.66
CA GLN A 86 20.94 -7.05 11.49
C GLN A 86 19.51 -6.51 11.53
N THR A 87 19.16 -5.77 12.58
CA THR A 87 17.81 -5.20 12.73
C THR A 87 17.46 -4.31 11.55
N TYR A 88 18.41 -3.51 11.06
CA TYR A 88 18.26 -2.65 9.90
C TYR A 88 17.97 -3.43 8.60
N ILE A 89 18.78 -4.44 8.28
CA ILE A 89 18.62 -5.27 7.07
C ILE A 89 17.27 -5.98 7.08
N THR A 90 16.94 -6.63 8.20
CA THR A 90 15.69 -7.37 8.36
C THR A 90 14.48 -6.43 8.28
N SER A 91 14.58 -5.22 8.84
CA SER A 91 13.55 -4.18 8.71
C SER A 91 13.36 -3.72 7.27
N LEU A 92 14.43 -3.49 6.51
CA LEU A 92 14.33 -3.12 5.09
C LEU A 92 13.67 -4.21 4.26
N LEU A 93 14.06 -5.48 4.44
CA LEU A 93 13.43 -6.61 3.77
C LEU A 93 11.94 -6.68 4.10
N TYR A 94 11.58 -6.61 5.38
CA TYR A 94 10.19 -6.59 5.82
C TYR A 94 9.38 -5.48 5.13
N MET A 95 9.91 -4.25 5.10
CA MET A 95 9.22 -3.13 4.48
C MET A 95 9.07 -3.27 2.96
N ILE A 96 10.05 -3.84 2.26
CA ILE A 96 9.95 -4.15 0.82
C ILE A 96 8.79 -5.12 0.55
N PHE A 97 8.70 -6.21 1.31
CA PHE A 97 7.64 -7.20 1.15
C PHE A 97 6.26 -6.72 1.62
N ASN A 98 6.20 -5.73 2.52
CA ASN A 98 4.95 -5.20 3.06
C ASN A 98 4.44 -3.93 2.34
N LYS A 99 5.27 -3.20 1.59
CA LYS A 99 4.86 -1.93 0.93
C LYS A 99 3.62 -2.08 0.03
N PRO A 100 3.48 -3.14 -0.81
CA PRO A 100 2.31 -3.30 -1.67
C PRO A 100 1.01 -3.54 -0.90
N LEU A 101 1.11 -4.07 0.33
CA LEU A 101 -0.04 -4.45 1.12
C LEU A 101 -0.82 -3.22 1.57
N PHE A 102 -2.14 -3.36 1.65
CA PHE A 102 -3.00 -2.39 2.29
C PHE A 102 -3.44 -2.99 3.63
N HIS A 103 -2.63 -2.75 4.67
CA HIS A 103 -2.79 -3.37 5.98
C HIS A 103 -4.21 -3.35 6.60
N PRO A 104 -5.05 -2.31 6.41
CA PRO A 104 -6.41 -2.29 6.96
C PRO A 104 -7.29 -3.49 6.57
N THR A 105 -7.05 -4.15 5.43
CA THR A 105 -7.84 -5.32 5.00
C THR A 105 -7.57 -6.57 5.81
N PHE A 106 -6.48 -6.61 6.56
CA PHE A 106 -6.06 -7.75 7.38
C PHE A 106 -6.44 -7.59 8.86
N LEU A 107 -7.05 -6.46 9.23
CA LEU A 107 -7.73 -6.32 10.52
C LEU A 107 -8.90 -7.28 10.59
N VAL A 108 -9.21 -7.75 11.80
CA VAL A 108 -10.36 -8.61 12.01
C VAL A 108 -11.07 -8.28 13.29
N ASP A 109 -12.38 -8.13 13.18
CA ASP A 109 -13.31 -8.10 14.29
C ASP A 109 -13.42 -9.52 14.91
N ARG A 110 -13.10 -9.67 16.21
CA ARG A 110 -13.22 -10.95 16.92
C ARG A 110 -14.68 -11.32 17.24
N GLY A 111 -15.65 -10.43 16.99
CA GLY A 111 -17.08 -10.66 17.19
C GLY A 111 -17.78 -11.46 16.08
N SER A 112 -17.18 -11.63 14.89
CA SER A 112 -17.82 -12.38 13.81
C SER A 112 -17.67 -13.91 14.01
N ALA A 113 -18.80 -14.59 14.19
CA ALA A 113 -18.87 -15.96 14.71
C ALA A 113 -18.29 -17.07 13.80
N VAL A 114 -18.00 -16.78 12.52
CA VAL A 114 -17.83 -17.84 11.50
C VAL A 114 -16.39 -17.92 10.96
N ALA A 115 -15.58 -16.87 11.04
CA ALA A 115 -14.30 -16.83 10.32
C ALA A 115 -13.06 -17.37 11.10
N LYS A 116 -13.16 -17.77 12.38
CA LYS A 116 -11.96 -17.77 13.25
C LYS A 116 -11.85 -18.81 14.38
N THR A 117 -12.39 -20.01 14.26
CA THR A 117 -12.06 -21.08 15.24
C THR A 117 -10.62 -21.60 15.03
N GLU A 118 -10.24 -21.93 13.79
CA GLU A 118 -8.92 -22.52 13.49
C GLU A 118 -7.75 -21.56 13.75
N LYS A 119 -7.80 -20.31 13.25
CA LYS A 119 -6.72 -19.34 13.49
C LYS A 119 -6.60 -18.94 14.95
N ARG A 120 -7.71 -18.93 15.70
CA ARG A 120 -7.70 -18.68 17.15
C ARG A 120 -7.11 -19.86 17.90
N LEU A 121 -7.48 -21.09 17.50
CA LEU A 121 -6.88 -22.31 18.04
C LEU A 121 -5.37 -22.32 17.77
N LEU A 122 -4.94 -22.09 16.53
CA LEU A 122 -3.53 -21.98 16.16
C LEU A 122 -2.79 -20.91 16.98
N GLY A 123 -3.41 -19.73 17.14
CA GLY A 123 -2.90 -18.66 18.00
C GLY A 123 -2.61 -19.14 19.43
N ARG A 124 -3.59 -19.82 20.04
CA ARG A 124 -3.48 -20.38 21.40
C ARG A 124 -2.50 -21.55 21.49
N THR A 125 -2.49 -22.43 20.49
CA THR A 125 -1.55 -23.55 20.42
C THR A 125 -0.12 -23.03 20.40
N ILE A 126 0.18 -22.02 19.59
CA ILE A 126 1.52 -21.41 19.54
C ILE A 126 1.86 -20.74 20.88
N GLN A 127 0.92 -20.06 21.55
CA GLN A 127 1.14 -19.54 22.90
C GLN A 127 1.53 -20.64 23.89
N THR A 128 0.80 -21.75 23.91
CA THR A 128 1.10 -22.90 24.78
C THR A 128 2.47 -23.48 24.46
N VAL A 129 2.81 -23.65 23.18
CA VAL A 129 4.12 -24.16 22.76
C VAL A 129 5.25 -23.24 23.23
N LEU A 130 5.10 -21.92 23.09
CA LEU A 130 6.10 -20.95 23.56
C LEU A 130 6.31 -21.03 25.09
N VAL A 131 5.23 -21.21 25.86
CA VAL A 131 5.31 -21.38 27.32
C VAL A 131 6.00 -22.70 27.69
N LEU A 132 5.65 -23.80 27.02
CA LEU A 132 6.28 -25.10 27.26
C LEU A 132 7.77 -25.09 26.92
N LEU A 133 8.16 -24.45 25.81
CA LEU A 133 9.57 -24.26 25.45
C LEU A 133 10.32 -23.40 26.48
N PHE A 134 9.67 -22.37 27.03
CA PHE A 134 10.27 -21.53 28.07
C PHE A 134 10.50 -22.33 29.37
N ILE A 135 9.52 -23.12 29.79
CA ILE A 135 9.64 -24.01 30.96
C ILE A 135 10.74 -25.05 30.72
N ALA A 136 10.79 -25.66 29.54
CA ALA A 136 11.82 -26.62 29.17
C ALA A 136 13.22 -25.99 29.21
N ALA A 137 13.39 -24.76 28.71
CA ALA A 137 14.65 -24.03 28.78
C ALA A 137 15.06 -23.70 30.23
N LEU A 138 14.11 -23.36 31.11
CA LEU A 138 14.36 -23.11 32.53
C LEU A 138 14.81 -24.38 33.25
N VAL A 139 14.18 -25.51 32.95
CA VAL A 139 14.56 -26.83 33.50
C VAL A 139 15.95 -27.22 32.98
N ALA A 140 16.21 -27.08 31.68
CA ALA A 140 17.51 -27.41 31.07
C ALA A 140 18.65 -26.59 31.69
N LEU A 141 18.42 -25.30 31.99
CA LEU A 141 19.42 -24.43 32.62
C LEU A 141 19.89 -24.95 33.99
N ASN A 142 19.01 -25.62 34.73
CA ASN A 142 19.28 -26.13 36.08
C ASN A 142 19.82 -27.56 36.12
N LEU A 143 19.67 -28.34 35.03
CA LEU A 143 20.03 -29.75 35.00
C LEU A 143 21.45 -30.03 34.52
N SER A 144 21.99 -29.22 33.60
CA SER A 144 23.30 -29.48 33.01
C SER A 144 24.01 -28.21 32.55
N ALA A 145 25.34 -28.22 32.64
CA ALA A 145 26.17 -27.21 31.97
C ALA A 145 26.11 -27.35 30.44
N LYS A 146 25.89 -28.56 29.93
CA LYS A 146 25.77 -28.86 28.51
C LYS A 146 24.42 -28.36 27.98
N GLY A 147 24.43 -27.51 26.96
CA GLY A 147 23.22 -26.87 26.41
C GLY A 147 22.78 -25.60 27.15
N LYS A 148 23.58 -25.13 28.12
CA LYS A 148 23.35 -23.87 28.83
C LYS A 148 23.22 -22.68 27.87
N TYR A 149 23.98 -22.69 26.78
CA TYR A 149 23.90 -21.61 25.79
C TYR A 149 22.53 -21.56 25.10
N LEU A 150 22.04 -22.71 24.59
CA LEU A 150 20.71 -22.81 24.01
C LEU A 150 19.61 -22.40 24.99
N ALA A 151 19.69 -22.86 26.24
CA ALA A 151 18.72 -22.50 27.27
C ALA A 151 18.67 -20.98 27.49
N LEU A 152 19.81 -20.30 27.51
CA LEU A 152 19.87 -18.84 27.67
C LEU A 152 19.34 -18.08 26.45
N ILE A 153 19.53 -18.58 25.23
CA ILE A 153 18.90 -18.01 24.02
C ILE A 153 17.38 -18.08 24.15
N LEU A 154 16.84 -19.25 24.48
CA LEU A 154 15.40 -19.48 24.58
C LEU A 154 14.76 -18.68 25.73
N LEU A 155 15.39 -18.65 26.91
CA LEU A 155 14.89 -17.88 28.05
C LEU A 155 14.85 -16.37 27.79
N TRP A 156 15.75 -15.85 26.95
CA TRP A 156 15.73 -14.45 26.53
C TRP A 156 14.68 -14.20 25.44
N ALA A 157 14.68 -14.99 24.37
CA ALA A 157 13.85 -14.70 23.19
C ALA A 157 12.36 -15.04 23.37
N LEU A 158 12.03 -16.12 24.09
CA LEU A 158 10.66 -16.62 24.18
C LEU A 158 9.69 -15.66 24.90
N PRO A 159 10.05 -14.96 26.00
CA PRO A 159 9.17 -13.97 26.62
C PRO A 159 8.76 -12.84 25.67
N PHE A 160 9.71 -12.28 24.91
CA PHE A 160 9.40 -11.25 23.91
C PHE A 160 8.55 -11.81 22.77
N THR A 161 8.89 -13.00 22.27
CA THR A 161 8.12 -13.67 21.21
C THR A 161 6.69 -13.92 21.65
N PHE A 162 6.50 -14.44 22.87
CA PHE A 162 5.18 -14.69 23.45
C PHE A 162 4.37 -13.40 23.60
N PHE A 163 4.99 -12.32 24.09
CA PHE A 163 4.34 -11.03 24.24
C PHE A 163 3.89 -10.45 22.89
N LEU A 164 4.81 -10.38 21.91
CA LEU A 164 4.52 -9.86 20.57
C LEU A 164 3.48 -10.71 19.84
N TRP A 165 3.58 -12.03 19.94
CA TRP A 165 2.59 -12.96 19.40
C TRP A 165 1.23 -12.72 20.03
N SER A 166 1.15 -12.65 21.36
CA SER A 166 -0.13 -12.47 22.06
C SER A 166 -0.86 -11.19 21.68
N LEU A 167 -0.11 -10.11 21.41
CA LEU A 167 -0.68 -8.84 20.97
C LEU A 167 -1.07 -8.82 19.49
N SER A 168 -0.37 -9.56 18.62
CA SER A 168 -0.47 -9.34 17.16
C SER A 168 -0.81 -10.58 16.33
N TYR A 169 -0.92 -11.78 16.91
CA TYR A 169 -1.11 -13.02 16.15
C TYR A 169 -2.32 -12.97 15.21
N SER A 170 -3.40 -12.31 15.64
CA SER A 170 -4.63 -12.20 14.84
C SER A 170 -4.43 -11.39 13.58
N PHE A 171 -3.49 -10.46 13.57
CA PHE A 171 -3.10 -9.69 12.39
C PHE A 171 -2.05 -10.45 11.58
N LEU A 172 -1.03 -10.99 12.26
CA LEU A 172 0.06 -11.78 11.67
C LEU A 172 -0.45 -12.95 10.83
N LEU A 173 -1.40 -13.74 11.35
CA LEU A 173 -1.99 -14.91 10.65
C LEU A 173 -2.91 -14.54 9.48
N ASN A 174 -3.23 -13.25 9.28
CA ASN A 174 -3.98 -12.78 8.12
C ASN A 174 -3.08 -12.16 7.05
N LEU A 175 -1.86 -11.74 7.40
CA LEU A 175 -0.90 -11.29 6.41
C LEU A 175 -0.50 -12.43 5.46
N PRO A 176 -0.16 -12.14 4.19
CA PRO A 176 0.42 -13.14 3.29
C PRO A 176 1.69 -13.73 3.91
N THR A 177 1.83 -15.05 3.87
CA THR A 177 2.97 -15.75 4.50
C THR A 177 4.32 -15.26 3.98
N SER A 178 4.42 -14.91 2.70
CA SER A 178 5.63 -14.34 2.10
C SER A 178 6.06 -13.01 2.73
N SER A 179 5.11 -12.21 3.24
CA SER A 179 5.38 -10.89 3.83
C SER A 179 6.00 -10.95 5.22
N THR A 180 5.95 -12.11 5.89
CA THR A 180 6.55 -12.34 7.20
C THR A 180 7.66 -13.38 7.14
N LEU A 181 7.44 -14.49 6.43
CA LEU A 181 8.40 -15.59 6.35
C LEU A 181 9.66 -15.23 5.57
N LEU A 182 9.56 -14.55 4.42
CA LEU A 182 10.76 -14.19 3.64
C LEU A 182 11.67 -13.20 4.39
N PRO A 183 11.15 -12.14 5.04
CA PRO A 183 11.96 -11.30 5.91
C PRO A 183 12.60 -12.02 7.11
N ILE A 184 12.08 -13.17 7.54
CA ILE A 184 12.72 -14.00 8.57
C ILE A 184 13.79 -14.89 7.94
N VAL A 185 13.41 -15.67 6.93
CA VAL A 185 14.24 -16.76 6.38
C VAL A 185 15.44 -16.22 5.61
N LEU A 186 15.27 -15.19 4.77
CA LEU A 186 16.35 -14.67 3.93
C LEU A 186 17.54 -14.14 4.75
N PRO A 187 17.36 -13.21 5.72
CA PRO A 187 18.48 -12.75 6.53
C PRO A 187 18.99 -13.84 7.48
N THR A 188 18.13 -14.74 7.98
CA THR A 188 18.57 -15.86 8.83
C THR A 188 19.53 -16.76 8.07
N PHE A 189 19.14 -17.22 6.89
CA PHE A 189 19.98 -18.08 6.05
C PHE A 189 21.26 -17.37 5.62
N TYR A 190 21.17 -16.08 5.27
CA TYR A 190 22.36 -15.28 4.95
C TYR A 190 23.35 -15.21 6.12
N LEU A 191 22.84 -14.96 7.34
CA LEU A 191 23.67 -14.86 8.54
C LEU A 191 24.26 -16.20 8.96
N TRP A 192 23.56 -17.31 8.74
CA TRP A 192 24.13 -18.66 8.91
C TRP A 192 25.38 -18.87 8.05
N LEU A 193 25.37 -18.41 6.81
CA LEU A 193 26.55 -18.49 5.92
C LEU A 193 27.68 -17.59 6.42
N VAL A 194 27.37 -16.36 6.84
CA VAL A 194 28.36 -15.40 7.36
C VAL A 194 29.00 -15.92 8.64
N ASP A 195 28.20 -16.42 9.57
CA ASP A 195 28.65 -16.98 10.84
C ASP A 195 29.53 -18.21 10.65
N THR A 196 29.15 -19.12 9.74
CA THR A 196 29.98 -20.28 9.38
C THR A 196 31.38 -19.84 8.93
N ILE A 197 31.48 -18.76 8.13
CA ILE A 197 32.77 -18.22 7.67
C ILE A 197 33.54 -17.58 8.83
N ALA A 198 32.85 -16.86 9.72
CA ALA A 198 33.47 -16.15 10.83
C ALA A 198 33.98 -17.10 11.93
N LEU A 199 33.22 -18.15 12.26
CA LEU A 199 33.61 -19.21 13.18
C LEU A 199 34.81 -20.01 12.66
N LYS A 200 34.83 -20.36 11.36
CA LYS A 200 36.00 -21.03 10.75
C LYS A 200 37.27 -20.19 10.78
N LYS A 201 37.14 -18.85 10.85
CA LYS A 201 38.26 -17.91 11.00
C LYS A 201 38.62 -17.62 12.46
N GLY A 202 37.85 -18.12 13.42
CA GLY A 202 38.04 -17.85 14.85
C GLY A 202 37.75 -16.41 15.25
N THR A 203 36.87 -15.72 14.53
CA THR A 203 36.53 -14.29 14.81
C THR A 203 35.87 -14.13 16.19
N TRP A 204 35.10 -15.13 16.60
CA TRP A 204 34.58 -15.32 17.95
C TRP A 204 34.54 -16.81 18.29
N MET A 205 34.51 -17.12 19.58
CA MET A 205 34.48 -18.49 20.08
C MET A 205 33.44 -18.66 21.18
N ILE A 206 32.67 -19.73 21.08
CA ILE A 206 31.72 -20.17 22.10
C ILE A 206 32.41 -21.29 22.91
N ALA A 207 32.27 -21.28 24.23
CA ALA A 207 32.97 -22.21 25.11
C ALA A 207 32.53 -23.67 24.93
N SER A 208 33.50 -24.60 24.83
CA SER A 208 33.27 -26.02 24.51
C SER A 208 32.46 -26.80 25.56
N GLY A 209 32.26 -26.24 26.76
CA GLY A 209 31.52 -26.87 27.85
C GLY A 209 30.03 -26.50 27.93
N THR A 210 29.58 -25.48 27.19
CA THR A 210 28.20 -24.96 27.28
C THR A 210 27.31 -25.36 26.11
N LYS A 211 27.89 -26.01 25.09
CA LYS A 211 27.24 -26.39 23.83
C LYS A 211 26.64 -27.80 23.88
N LEU A 212 25.68 -28.05 23.00
CA LEU A 212 25.13 -29.37 22.73
C LEU A 212 26.07 -30.23 21.87
N ASN A 213 26.95 -29.59 21.08
CA ASN A 213 27.78 -30.22 20.04
C ASN A 213 26.96 -30.84 18.90
N ILE A 214 25.82 -30.21 18.56
CA ILE A 214 24.99 -30.55 17.41
C ILE A 214 25.20 -29.47 16.35
N TYR A 215 25.45 -29.90 15.11
CA TYR A 215 25.72 -29.00 14.00
C TYR A 215 24.60 -29.10 12.98
N LEU A 216 24.14 -27.95 12.48
CA LEU A 216 23.20 -27.90 11.36
C LEU A 216 23.92 -28.31 10.06
N TRP A 217 25.16 -27.83 9.90
CA TRP A 217 26.13 -28.30 8.92
C TRP A 217 27.56 -28.05 9.43
N GLU A 218 28.57 -28.49 8.67
CA GLU A 218 29.98 -28.34 9.06
C GLU A 218 30.39 -26.87 9.30
N GLY A 219 30.62 -26.54 10.57
CA GLY A 219 31.02 -25.19 11.01
C GLY A 219 29.87 -24.28 11.46
N LEU A 220 28.63 -24.77 11.53
CA LEU A 220 27.49 -24.05 12.09
C LEU A 220 26.79 -24.86 13.18
N GLU A 221 26.87 -24.37 14.41
CA GLU A 221 26.25 -24.98 15.58
C GLU A 221 24.75 -24.71 15.60
N ILE A 222 23.97 -25.66 16.14
CA ILE A 222 22.51 -25.53 16.18
C ILE A 222 22.07 -24.33 17.03
N GLU A 223 22.83 -23.99 18.07
CA GLU A 223 22.58 -22.85 18.93
C GLU A 223 22.67 -21.52 18.17
N GLU A 224 23.72 -21.32 17.37
CA GLU A 224 23.88 -20.16 16.50
C GLU A 224 22.77 -20.10 15.44
N ALA A 225 22.44 -21.26 14.85
CA ALA A 225 21.37 -21.34 13.88
C ALA A 225 20.02 -20.87 14.49
N ILE A 226 19.71 -21.32 15.71
CA ILE A 226 18.53 -20.93 16.47
C ILE A 226 18.60 -19.46 16.89
N PHE A 227 19.78 -18.95 17.28
CA PHE A 227 19.98 -17.55 17.64
C PHE A 227 19.62 -16.60 16.50
N PHE A 228 20.18 -16.79 15.30
CA PHE A 228 19.86 -15.94 14.15
C PHE A 228 18.40 -16.06 13.72
N LEU A 229 17.80 -17.26 13.82
CA LEU A 229 16.39 -17.45 13.54
C LEU A 229 15.52 -16.70 14.55
N ALA A 230 15.80 -16.84 15.85
CA ALA A 230 15.04 -16.23 16.93
C ALA A 230 15.11 -14.69 16.88
N THR A 231 16.30 -14.13 16.65
CA THR A 231 16.47 -12.67 16.54
C THR A 231 15.71 -12.10 15.34
N ASN A 232 15.74 -12.76 14.17
CA ASN A 232 14.96 -12.32 13.01
C ASN A 232 13.45 -12.49 13.21
N ILE A 233 12.99 -13.53 13.93
CA ILE A 233 11.59 -13.66 14.36
C ILE A 233 11.19 -12.48 15.24
N LEU A 234 12.00 -12.12 16.24
CA LEU A 234 11.73 -10.99 17.14
C LEU A 234 11.62 -9.67 16.39
N VAL A 235 12.55 -9.40 15.46
CA VAL A 235 12.52 -8.18 14.63
C VAL A 235 11.23 -8.14 13.80
N VAL A 236 10.92 -9.21 13.08
CA VAL A 236 9.73 -9.26 12.21
C VAL A 236 8.44 -9.19 13.02
N PHE A 237 8.34 -9.87 14.16
CA PHE A 237 7.15 -9.79 15.03
C PHE A 237 6.99 -8.40 15.63
N GLY A 238 8.10 -7.73 16.00
CA GLY A 238 8.09 -6.35 16.46
C GLY A 238 7.60 -5.38 15.36
N LEU A 239 8.05 -5.58 14.12
CA LEU A 239 7.58 -4.80 12.96
C LEU A 239 6.11 -5.05 12.64
N VAL A 240 5.64 -6.30 12.74
CA VAL A 240 4.22 -6.64 12.58
C VAL A 240 3.36 -6.00 13.67
N ALA A 241 3.80 -6.03 14.93
CA ALA A 241 3.10 -5.35 16.02
C ALA A 241 3.05 -3.83 15.80
N PHE A 242 4.15 -3.24 15.33
CA PHE A 242 4.19 -1.83 14.95
C PHE A 242 3.18 -1.52 13.84
N ASP A 243 3.21 -2.25 12.71
CA ASP A 243 2.27 -2.00 11.61
C ASP A 243 0.82 -2.28 11.99
N TYR A 244 0.57 -3.27 12.85
CA TYR A 244 -0.77 -3.53 13.40
C TYR A 244 -1.28 -2.31 14.18
N SER A 245 -0.45 -1.76 15.08
CA SER A 245 -0.81 -0.58 15.87
C SER A 245 -1.08 0.66 15.01
N ILE A 246 -0.22 0.92 14.01
CA ILE A 246 -0.42 2.01 13.04
C ILE A 246 -1.72 1.80 12.26
N THR A 247 -1.99 0.57 11.82
CA THR A 247 -3.19 0.23 11.07
C THR A 247 -4.45 0.51 11.88
N ILE A 248 -4.49 0.15 13.16
CA ILE A 248 -5.61 0.46 14.06
C ILE A 248 -5.80 1.98 14.20
N ILE A 249 -4.70 2.71 14.47
CA ILE A 249 -4.72 4.17 14.65
C ILE A 249 -5.25 4.90 13.40
N GLN A 250 -4.85 4.43 12.22
CA GLN A 250 -5.21 5.08 10.96
C GLN A 250 -6.62 4.69 10.49
N SER A 251 -7.05 3.45 10.74
CA SER A 251 -8.29 2.87 10.20
C SER A 251 -9.57 3.38 10.88
N PHE A 252 -9.48 3.77 12.16
CA PHE A 252 -10.67 4.11 12.97
C PHE A 252 -10.64 5.57 13.47
N PRO A 253 -11.14 6.53 12.68
CA PRO A 253 -11.25 7.93 13.08
C PRO A 253 -12.05 8.17 14.36
N ASN A 254 -13.03 7.31 14.67
CA ASN A 254 -13.84 7.41 15.89
C ASN A 254 -13.02 7.13 17.17
N LEU A 255 -12.03 6.24 17.07
CA LEU A 255 -11.12 5.92 18.17
C LEU A 255 -9.94 6.88 18.22
N PHE A 256 -9.51 7.36 17.05
CA PHE A 256 -8.37 8.26 16.91
C PHE A 256 -8.72 9.41 15.95
N ALA A 257 -9.24 10.53 16.43
CA ALA A 257 -9.70 11.59 15.52
C ALA A 257 -8.56 12.19 14.67
N SER A 258 -7.45 12.57 15.30
CA SER A 258 -6.31 13.23 14.66
C SER A 258 -4.99 12.63 15.15
N PRO A 259 -4.60 11.46 14.64
CA PRO A 259 -3.40 10.80 15.12
C PRO A 259 -2.14 11.57 14.69
N PRO A 260 -1.10 11.63 15.54
CA PRO A 260 0.20 12.15 15.13
C PRO A 260 0.79 11.28 14.02
N GLU A 261 1.55 11.91 13.12
CA GLU A 261 2.28 11.22 12.04
C GLU A 261 3.28 10.19 12.59
N LEU A 262 3.96 10.55 13.67
CA LEU A 262 4.87 9.69 14.43
C LEU A 262 4.28 9.44 15.82
N PRO A 263 3.48 8.38 16.00
CA PRO A 263 2.83 8.07 17.27
C PRO A 263 3.84 7.63 18.33
N SER A 264 3.62 8.08 19.58
CA SER A 264 4.45 7.69 20.71
C SER A 264 4.33 6.19 21.02
N PRO A 265 5.34 5.56 21.64
CA PRO A 265 5.28 4.16 22.01
C PRO A 265 4.06 3.80 22.89
N ILE A 266 3.65 4.73 23.77
CA ILE A 266 2.44 4.58 24.60
C ILE A 266 1.19 4.51 23.73
N LEU A 267 1.09 5.33 22.69
CA LEU A 267 -0.05 5.32 21.77
C LEU A 267 -0.09 4.03 20.93
N LEU A 268 1.08 3.54 20.48
CA LEU A 268 1.19 2.27 19.78
C LEU A 268 0.69 1.11 20.66
N MET A 269 1.13 1.07 21.92
CA MET A 269 0.68 0.08 22.89
C MET A 269 -0.82 0.18 23.20
N LYS A 270 -1.34 1.40 23.40
CA LYS A 270 -2.78 1.63 23.58
C LYS A 270 -3.57 1.06 22.41
N ALA A 271 -3.13 1.27 21.18
CA ALA A 271 -3.80 0.73 20.00
C ALA A 271 -3.83 -0.81 19.99
N LEU A 272 -2.73 -1.48 20.35
CA LEU A 272 -2.66 -2.94 20.42
C LEU A 272 -3.54 -3.54 21.54
N MET A 273 -3.84 -2.76 22.57
CA MET A 273 -4.69 -3.18 23.69
C MET A 273 -6.18 -2.93 23.47
N ILE A 274 -6.58 -2.26 22.38
CA ILE A 274 -8.00 -2.08 22.06
C ILE A 274 -8.60 -3.43 21.70
N ASP A 275 -9.66 -3.81 22.42
CA ASP A 275 -10.43 -4.99 22.06
C ASP A 275 -11.07 -4.80 20.69
N SER A 276 -10.85 -5.78 19.81
CA SER A 276 -11.41 -5.84 18.47
C SER A 276 -12.94 -5.75 18.38
N HIS A 277 -13.68 -5.97 19.46
CA HIS A 277 -15.12 -5.69 19.52
C HIS A 277 -15.45 -4.20 19.31
N HIS A 278 -14.49 -3.31 19.53
CA HIS A 278 -14.61 -1.89 19.22
C HIS A 278 -14.23 -1.56 17.76
N TYR A 279 -13.78 -2.55 16.98
CA TYR A 279 -13.51 -2.34 15.57
C TYR A 279 -14.84 -2.28 14.82
N ASP A 280 -14.96 -1.28 13.95
CA ASP A 280 -16.07 -1.21 13.01
C ASP A 280 -15.87 -2.28 11.93
N GLY A 281 -16.53 -3.43 12.11
CA GLY A 281 -16.48 -4.55 11.18
C GLY A 281 -17.00 -4.21 9.79
N GLN A 282 -17.99 -3.32 9.68
CA GLN A 282 -18.51 -2.85 8.38
C GLN A 282 -17.44 -2.05 7.64
N ARG A 283 -16.68 -1.19 8.35
CA ARG A 283 -15.57 -0.44 7.77
C ARG A 283 -14.43 -1.33 7.30
N ILE A 284 -14.09 -2.38 8.05
CA ILE A 284 -13.09 -3.38 7.61
C ILE A 284 -13.56 -4.08 6.33
N ALA A 285 -14.82 -4.53 6.28
CA ALA A 285 -15.40 -5.15 5.09
C ALA A 285 -15.43 -4.18 3.89
N GLY A 286 -15.72 -2.90 4.15
CA GLY A 286 -15.65 -1.83 3.17
C GLY A 286 -14.25 -1.64 2.59
N PHE A 287 -13.20 -1.69 3.41
CA PHE A 287 -11.82 -1.67 2.93
C PHE A 287 -11.50 -2.85 2.02
N GLN A 288 -11.94 -4.06 2.39
CA GLN A 288 -11.74 -5.28 1.59
C GLN A 288 -12.41 -5.15 0.23
N SER A 289 -13.68 -4.71 0.20
CA SER A 289 -14.41 -4.47 -1.05
C SER A 289 -13.77 -3.39 -1.92
N ALA A 290 -13.31 -2.29 -1.31
CA ALA A 290 -12.68 -1.19 -2.04
C ALA A 290 -11.35 -1.60 -2.69
N VAL A 291 -10.50 -2.33 -1.96
CA VAL A 291 -9.22 -2.84 -2.48
C VAL A 291 -9.43 -3.91 -3.55
N GLU A 292 -10.39 -4.82 -3.36
CA GLU A 292 -10.72 -5.82 -4.37
C GLU A 292 -11.21 -5.16 -5.66
N ARG A 293 -12.10 -4.17 -5.55
CA ARG A 293 -12.57 -3.37 -6.68
C ARG A 293 -11.42 -2.67 -7.40
N LEU A 294 -10.52 -2.02 -6.67
CA LEU A 294 -9.34 -1.36 -7.24
C LEU A 294 -8.45 -2.36 -7.98
N LYS A 295 -8.11 -3.49 -7.34
CA LYS A 295 -7.25 -4.53 -7.93
C LYS A 295 -7.86 -5.13 -9.20
N LYS A 296 -9.18 -5.35 -9.21
CA LYS A 296 -9.91 -5.91 -10.36
C LYS A 296 -10.04 -4.92 -11.52
N LYS A 297 -10.34 -3.64 -11.22
CA LYS A 297 -10.70 -2.63 -12.23
C LYS A 297 -9.50 -1.83 -12.76
N SER A 298 -8.44 -1.63 -11.97
CA SER A 298 -7.24 -0.92 -12.43
C SER A 298 -5.96 -1.46 -11.81
N ARG A 299 -5.23 -2.27 -12.60
CA ARG A 299 -3.87 -2.73 -12.23
C ARG A 299 -2.88 -1.57 -12.08
N THR A 300 -3.09 -0.48 -12.83
CA THR A 300 -2.23 0.70 -12.84
C THR A 300 -2.41 1.51 -11.56
N PHE A 301 -3.65 1.86 -11.21
CA PHE A 301 -3.92 2.59 -9.97
C PHE A 301 -3.69 1.72 -8.73
N TYR A 302 -3.92 0.40 -8.80
CA TYR A 302 -3.57 -0.51 -7.70
C TYR A 302 -2.07 -0.45 -7.37
N LEU A 303 -1.19 -0.51 -8.39
CA LEU A 303 0.25 -0.35 -8.19
C LEU A 303 0.60 1.02 -7.60
N ALA A 304 0.08 2.10 -8.20
CA ALA A 304 0.36 3.46 -7.74
C ALA A 304 -0.13 3.70 -6.30
N SER A 305 -1.27 3.11 -5.91
CA SER A 305 -1.83 3.25 -4.56
C SER A 305 -0.86 2.78 -3.47
N ALA A 306 0.04 1.84 -3.75
CA ALA A 306 1.03 1.34 -2.80
C ALA A 306 2.12 2.36 -2.43
N THR A 307 2.24 3.44 -3.20
CA THR A 307 3.21 4.51 -2.95
C THR A 307 2.68 5.58 -2.00
N PHE A 308 1.35 5.71 -1.90
CA PHE A 308 0.70 6.50 -0.86
C PHE A 308 0.76 5.78 0.49
N SER A 309 0.54 6.50 1.59
CA SER A 309 0.46 5.91 2.93
C SER A 309 -0.53 6.64 3.83
N GLY A 310 -0.74 6.11 5.03
CA GLY A 310 -1.58 6.74 6.03
C GLY A 310 -3.06 6.84 5.62
N ARG A 311 -3.74 7.81 6.23
CA ARG A 311 -5.16 8.09 5.96
C ARG A 311 -5.44 8.57 4.56
N MET A 312 -4.48 9.26 3.95
CA MET A 312 -4.60 9.65 2.55
C MET A 312 -4.75 8.43 1.64
N ARG A 313 -3.94 7.38 1.82
CA ARG A 313 -4.10 6.14 1.04
C ARG A 313 -5.47 5.50 1.25
N ILE A 314 -5.96 5.49 2.50
CA ILE A 314 -7.28 4.95 2.83
C ILE A 314 -8.37 5.73 2.08
N ASP A 315 -8.39 7.05 2.24
CA ASP A 315 -9.43 7.90 1.67
C ASP A 315 -9.38 7.92 0.14
N LEU A 316 -8.20 7.82 -0.47
CA LEU A 316 -8.06 7.69 -1.94
C LEU A 316 -8.62 6.36 -2.46
N ILE A 317 -8.40 5.25 -1.76
CA ILE A 317 -8.96 3.96 -2.14
C ILE A 317 -10.48 3.97 -2.01
N LEU A 318 -11.02 4.58 -0.96
CA LEU A 318 -12.46 4.75 -0.77
C LEU A 318 -13.07 5.68 -1.84
N LEU A 319 -12.39 6.78 -2.16
CA LEU A 319 -12.79 7.71 -3.22
C LEU A 319 -12.83 7.02 -4.59
N TYR A 320 -11.76 6.31 -4.96
CA TYR A 320 -11.72 5.52 -6.20
C TYR A 320 -12.87 4.51 -6.24
N SER A 321 -13.12 3.85 -5.10
CA SER A 321 -14.18 2.88 -4.96
C SER A 321 -15.56 3.49 -5.21
N PHE A 322 -15.84 4.70 -4.72
CA PHE A 322 -17.07 5.43 -5.01
C PHE A 322 -17.18 5.76 -6.50
N TYR A 323 -16.18 6.40 -7.10
CA TYR A 323 -16.20 6.76 -8.52
C TYR A 323 -16.48 5.54 -9.38
N ARG A 324 -15.81 4.42 -9.09
CA ARG A 324 -16.01 3.19 -9.87
C ARG A 324 -17.39 2.57 -9.68
N VAL A 325 -17.97 2.66 -8.49
CA VAL A 325 -19.34 2.19 -8.24
C VAL A 325 -20.36 3.07 -8.94
N ALA A 326 -20.20 4.39 -8.87
CA ALA A 326 -21.10 5.33 -9.54
C ALA A 326 -21.10 5.10 -11.06
N ASP A 327 -19.91 4.95 -11.64
CA ASP A 327 -19.67 4.58 -13.04
C ASP A 327 -20.30 3.22 -13.38
N ASP A 328 -20.01 2.16 -12.62
CA ASP A 328 -20.58 0.83 -12.85
C ASP A 328 -22.12 0.79 -12.75
N LEU A 329 -22.75 1.60 -11.87
CA LEU A 329 -24.22 1.64 -11.75
C LEU A 329 -24.87 2.25 -13.00
N VAL A 330 -24.27 3.29 -13.58
CA VAL A 330 -24.80 3.94 -14.78
C VAL A 330 -24.45 3.13 -16.03
N ASP A 331 -23.22 2.62 -16.13
CA ASP A 331 -22.73 1.90 -17.31
C ASP A 331 -23.39 0.55 -17.53
N ASN A 332 -23.70 -0.17 -16.46
CA ASN A 332 -24.30 -1.50 -16.55
C ASN A 332 -25.83 -1.47 -16.57
N ALA A 333 -26.45 -0.29 -16.56
CA ALA A 333 -27.90 -0.16 -16.69
C ALA A 333 -28.38 -0.70 -18.05
N GLU A 334 -29.48 -1.45 -18.04
CA GLU A 334 -30.02 -2.05 -19.26
C GLU A 334 -30.74 -1.01 -20.13
N THR A 335 -31.34 0.00 -19.48
CA THR A 335 -32.19 1.01 -20.12
C THR A 335 -31.79 2.43 -19.74
N GLU A 336 -32.09 3.41 -20.60
CA GLU A 336 -31.94 4.83 -20.28
C GLU A 336 -32.72 5.22 -19.01
N THR A 337 -33.91 4.65 -18.82
CA THR A 337 -34.75 4.89 -17.64
C THR A 337 -34.07 4.41 -16.36
N GLU A 338 -33.45 3.25 -16.38
CA GLU A 338 -32.72 2.72 -15.24
C GLU A 338 -31.48 3.57 -14.92
N ALA A 339 -30.69 3.92 -15.94
CA ALA A 339 -29.52 4.78 -15.76
C ALA A 339 -29.89 6.16 -15.17
N ARG A 340 -31.01 6.76 -15.63
CA ARG A 340 -31.57 8.00 -15.04
C ARG A 340 -31.98 7.80 -13.58
N GLN A 341 -32.56 6.66 -13.22
CA GLN A 341 -32.90 6.35 -11.83
C GLN A 341 -31.64 6.24 -10.97
N TRP A 342 -30.56 5.63 -11.47
CA TRP A 342 -29.29 5.56 -10.75
C TRP A 342 -28.68 6.93 -10.51
N ILE A 343 -28.66 7.81 -11.53
CA ILE A 343 -28.22 9.20 -11.37
C ILE A 343 -29.07 9.92 -10.31
N ASN A 344 -30.40 9.78 -10.35
CA ASN A 344 -31.27 10.40 -9.34
C ASN A 344 -31.02 9.88 -7.92
N LYS A 345 -30.80 8.56 -7.75
CA LYS A 345 -30.46 7.96 -6.46
C LYS A 345 -29.10 8.46 -5.96
N LEU A 346 -28.10 8.59 -6.83
CA LEU A 346 -26.78 9.14 -6.50
C LEU A 346 -26.88 10.62 -6.11
N THR A 347 -27.62 11.43 -6.87
CA THR A 347 -27.92 12.83 -6.52
C THR A 347 -28.54 12.91 -5.14
N LYS A 348 -29.55 12.07 -4.85
CA LYS A 348 -30.21 12.07 -3.55
C LYS A 348 -29.29 11.65 -2.41
N PHE A 349 -28.43 10.67 -2.65
CA PHE A 349 -27.38 10.28 -1.71
C PHE A 349 -26.44 11.46 -1.41
N LEU A 350 -25.95 12.17 -2.42
CA LEU A 350 -25.06 13.32 -2.24
C LEU A 350 -25.76 14.46 -1.48
N GLU A 351 -27.02 14.76 -1.79
CA GLU A 351 -27.81 15.73 -1.01
C GLU A 351 -27.85 15.35 0.47
N LEU A 352 -28.16 14.09 0.79
CA LEU A 352 -28.21 13.60 2.17
C LEU A 352 -26.83 13.64 2.86
N ALA A 353 -25.77 13.33 2.12
CA ALA A 353 -24.40 13.35 2.63
C ALA A 353 -23.90 14.77 2.91
N TYR A 354 -24.27 15.75 2.08
CA TYR A 354 -23.81 17.14 2.21
C TYR A 354 -24.73 18.03 3.06
N LEU A 355 -26.00 17.66 3.26
CA LEU A 355 -26.88 18.28 4.27
C LEU A 355 -26.27 18.24 5.68
N GLN A 356 -25.33 17.32 5.94
CA GLN A 356 -24.57 17.19 7.18
C GLN A 356 -23.72 18.44 7.51
N HIS A 357 -23.34 19.25 6.51
CA HIS A 357 -22.44 20.39 6.71
C HIS A 357 -23.15 21.70 7.09
N GLU A 358 -24.46 21.83 6.84
CA GLU A 358 -25.18 23.12 6.96
C GLU A 358 -25.89 23.34 8.31
N LYS A 359 -26.18 22.27 9.08
CA LYS A 359 -26.90 22.37 10.36
C LYS A 359 -26.15 21.58 11.44
N LYS A 360 -26.03 22.12 12.66
CA LYS A 360 -25.54 21.43 13.88
C LYS A 360 -26.47 20.26 14.29
N HIS A 361 -26.80 19.37 13.37
CA HIS A 361 -27.60 18.18 13.63
C HIS A 361 -26.76 17.09 14.26
N ASN A 362 -27.43 16.20 14.98
CA ASN A 362 -26.83 15.04 15.62
C ASN A 362 -26.23 14.12 14.54
N ILE A 363 -24.88 14.08 14.45
CA ILE A 363 -24.10 13.37 13.43
C ILE A 363 -24.55 11.89 13.32
N SER A 364 -24.86 11.25 14.45
CA SER A 364 -25.29 9.85 14.49
C SER A 364 -26.63 9.61 13.80
N LYS A 365 -27.61 10.53 13.96
CA LYS A 365 -28.95 10.40 13.35
C LYS A 365 -28.89 10.58 11.83
N GLN A 366 -28.06 11.49 11.35
CA GLN A 366 -27.85 11.69 9.91
C GLN A 366 -27.14 10.50 9.29
N GLN A 367 -26.09 9.98 9.94
CA GLN A 367 -25.36 8.80 9.47
C GLN A 367 -26.28 7.58 9.38
N ALA A 368 -27.17 7.37 10.35
CA ALA A 368 -28.19 6.31 10.29
C ALA A 368 -29.19 6.51 9.13
N THR A 369 -29.54 7.76 8.80
CA THR A 369 -30.44 8.08 7.68
C THR A 369 -29.79 7.79 6.33
N ILE A 370 -28.53 8.18 6.16
CA ILE A 370 -27.73 7.88 4.96
C ILE A 370 -27.57 6.36 4.82
N GLN A 371 -27.22 5.67 5.90
CA GLN A 371 -27.07 4.22 5.90
C GLN A 371 -28.35 3.52 5.46
N LYS A 372 -29.49 3.88 6.07
CA LYS A 372 -30.80 3.33 5.70
C LYS A 372 -31.15 3.60 4.23
N PHE A 373 -30.95 4.83 3.76
CA PHE A 373 -31.19 5.17 2.35
C PHE A 373 -30.35 4.31 1.40
N VAL A 374 -29.05 4.13 1.72
CA VAL A 374 -28.14 3.31 0.92
C VAL A 374 -28.57 1.83 0.91
N GLU A 375 -28.92 1.27 2.06
CA GLU A 375 -29.37 -0.11 2.20
C GLU A 375 -30.66 -0.40 1.43
N GLU A 376 -31.61 0.54 1.41
CA GLU A 376 -32.90 0.39 0.73
C GLU A 376 -32.83 0.62 -0.79
N ASN A 377 -31.89 1.46 -1.27
CA ASN A 377 -31.93 1.95 -2.66
C ASN A 377 -30.81 1.40 -3.56
N PHE A 378 -29.74 0.86 -2.98
CA PHE A 378 -28.55 0.44 -3.73
C PHE A 378 -28.22 -1.06 -3.52
N PRO A 379 -27.68 -1.73 -4.57
CA PRO A 379 -27.26 -3.12 -4.46
C PRO A 379 -26.20 -3.33 -3.38
N HIS A 380 -26.25 -4.46 -2.65
CA HIS A 380 -25.31 -4.77 -1.56
C HIS A 380 -23.82 -4.59 -1.95
N SER A 381 -23.45 -4.94 -3.18
CA SER A 381 -22.08 -4.79 -3.70
C SER A 381 -21.59 -3.34 -3.81
N SER A 382 -22.50 -2.36 -3.81
CA SER A 382 -22.21 -0.92 -3.97
C SER A 382 -22.28 -0.13 -2.67
N GLN A 383 -22.99 -0.65 -1.65
CA GLN A 383 -23.33 0.09 -0.43
C GLN A 383 -22.10 0.60 0.33
N SER A 384 -21.06 -0.21 0.48
CA SER A 384 -19.85 0.18 1.21
C SER A 384 -19.08 1.33 0.54
N ALA A 385 -19.13 1.45 -0.78
CA ALA A 385 -18.48 2.55 -1.50
C ALA A 385 -19.18 3.89 -1.25
N LEU A 386 -20.50 3.87 -1.08
CA LEU A 386 -21.31 5.04 -0.74
C LEU A 386 -21.13 5.42 0.72
N GLN A 387 -21.30 4.45 1.63
CA GLN A 387 -21.24 4.67 3.09
C GLN A 387 -19.88 5.22 3.57
N PHE A 388 -18.79 4.84 2.90
CA PHE A 388 -17.43 5.25 3.30
C PHE A 388 -16.81 6.33 2.41
N LEU A 389 -17.60 6.99 1.56
CA LEU A 389 -17.12 8.17 0.84
C LEU A 389 -16.69 9.27 1.85
N PRO A 390 -15.46 9.80 1.78
CA PRO A 390 -14.94 10.76 2.77
C PRO A 390 -15.46 12.19 2.51
N THR A 391 -16.79 12.38 2.48
CA THR A 391 -17.46 13.66 2.16
C THR A 391 -17.06 14.82 3.07
N ARG A 392 -16.64 14.53 4.31
CA ARG A 392 -16.16 15.54 5.27
C ARG A 392 -14.99 16.39 4.73
N TYR A 393 -14.19 15.82 3.83
CA TYR A 393 -12.97 16.46 3.31
C TYR A 393 -13.10 16.90 1.84
N LEU A 394 -14.25 16.61 1.23
CA LEU A 394 -14.46 16.75 -0.19
C LEU A 394 -15.62 17.71 -0.46
N SER A 395 -15.46 18.61 -1.41
CA SER A 395 -16.55 19.49 -1.84
C SER A 395 -17.58 18.71 -2.67
N PRO A 396 -18.86 19.15 -2.67
CA PRO A 396 -19.91 18.46 -3.43
C PRO A 396 -19.78 18.62 -4.95
N LYS A 397 -19.19 19.72 -5.42
CA LYS A 397 -19.20 20.12 -6.83
C LYS A 397 -18.62 19.04 -7.76
N PRO A 398 -17.43 18.46 -7.52
CA PRO A 398 -16.87 17.43 -8.39
C PRO A 398 -17.80 16.21 -8.56
N PHE A 399 -18.59 15.87 -7.54
CA PHE A 399 -19.53 14.76 -7.63
C PHE A 399 -20.76 15.10 -8.46
N TYR A 400 -21.28 16.32 -8.38
CA TYR A 400 -22.38 16.74 -9.25
C TYR A 400 -21.93 16.87 -10.71
N ASP A 401 -20.75 17.43 -10.94
CA ASP A 401 -20.15 17.53 -12.28
C ASP A 401 -19.92 16.12 -12.89
N LEU A 402 -19.54 15.13 -12.08
CA LEU A 402 -19.48 13.71 -12.51
C LEU A 402 -20.86 13.20 -12.96
N LEU A 403 -21.91 13.46 -12.18
CA LEU A 403 -23.27 13.05 -12.54
C LEU A 403 -23.76 13.74 -13.82
N ASP A 404 -23.29 14.95 -14.11
CA ASP A 404 -23.52 15.61 -15.40
C ASP A 404 -22.80 14.91 -16.55
N GLY A 405 -21.57 14.43 -16.33
CA GLY A 405 -20.86 13.56 -17.28
C GLY A 405 -21.65 12.30 -17.63
N PHE A 406 -22.24 11.64 -16.62
CA PHE A 406 -23.10 10.47 -16.83
C PHE A 406 -24.37 10.78 -17.63
N LYS A 407 -24.88 12.02 -17.59
CA LYS A 407 -26.02 12.42 -18.45
C LYS A 407 -25.62 12.48 -19.91
N THR A 408 -24.36 12.79 -20.23
CA THR A 408 -23.81 12.67 -21.59
C THR A 408 -23.82 11.21 -22.03
N ASP A 409 -23.46 10.27 -21.14
CA ASP A 409 -23.45 8.84 -21.45
C ASP A 409 -24.85 8.28 -21.77
N LEU A 410 -25.91 8.82 -21.14
CA LEU A 410 -27.30 8.47 -21.46
C LEU A 410 -27.67 8.75 -22.93
N ASN A 411 -27.06 9.77 -23.53
CA ASN A 411 -27.36 10.10 -24.93
C ASN A 411 -26.80 9.04 -25.89
N PHE A 412 -25.76 8.29 -25.51
CA PHE A 412 -25.30 7.13 -26.28
C PHE A 412 -26.29 5.95 -26.20
N LEU A 413 -26.95 5.73 -25.06
CA LEU A 413 -27.92 4.62 -24.90
C LEU A 413 -29.12 4.73 -25.85
N LYS A 414 -29.49 5.94 -26.28
CA LYS A 414 -30.55 6.15 -27.28
C LYS A 414 -30.20 5.51 -28.64
N LEU A 415 -28.90 5.43 -28.98
CA LEU A 415 -28.39 4.79 -30.20
C LEU A 415 -28.53 3.26 -30.16
N ARG A 416 -28.38 2.66 -28.97
CA ARG A 416 -28.45 1.20 -28.76
C ARG A 416 -29.78 0.57 -29.17
N HIS A 417 -30.85 1.37 -29.22
CA HIS A 417 -32.21 0.92 -29.54
C HIS A 417 -32.70 1.34 -30.94
N GLY A 418 -31.79 1.68 -31.85
CA GLY A 418 -32.15 1.93 -33.26
C GLY A 418 -32.95 3.21 -33.50
N LYS A 419 -33.02 4.13 -32.54
CA LYS A 419 -33.49 5.48 -32.78
C LYS A 419 -32.34 6.27 -33.42
N LEU A 420 -32.50 6.65 -34.68
CA LEU A 420 -31.69 7.69 -35.31
C LEU A 420 -31.69 8.90 -34.38
N ILE A 421 -30.52 9.34 -33.94
CA ILE A 421 -30.40 10.65 -33.32
C ILE A 421 -29.91 11.57 -34.42
N ASP A 422 -30.59 12.69 -34.61
CA ASP A 422 -30.12 13.76 -35.48
C ASP A 422 -28.78 14.37 -34.97
N ASN A 423 -28.38 14.10 -33.70
CA ASN A 423 -27.21 14.67 -33.02
C ASN A 423 -26.49 13.67 -32.09
N PHE A 424 -25.23 13.35 -32.40
CA PHE A 424 -24.32 12.67 -31.48
C PHE A 424 -23.92 13.58 -30.31
N PRO A 425 -23.71 13.05 -29.08
CA PRO A 425 -23.46 13.89 -27.91
C PRO A 425 -22.08 14.56 -27.89
N ILE A 426 -21.10 14.02 -28.64
CA ILE A 426 -19.77 14.61 -28.79
C ILE A 426 -19.60 15.04 -30.25
N ILE A 427 -19.85 16.32 -30.52
CA ILE A 427 -19.83 16.87 -31.88
C ILE A 427 -18.41 17.32 -32.22
N ASN A 428 -17.78 18.07 -31.31
CA ASN A 428 -16.48 18.70 -31.51
C ASN A 428 -15.51 18.43 -30.34
N GLU A 429 -14.31 19.01 -30.41
CA GLU A 429 -13.27 18.84 -29.38
C GLU A 429 -13.66 19.45 -28.02
N GLN A 430 -14.47 20.51 -28.01
CA GLN A 430 -14.93 21.16 -26.77
C GLN A 430 -15.91 20.25 -26.01
N ASP A 431 -16.79 19.54 -26.73
CA ASP A 431 -17.70 18.56 -26.11
C ASP A 431 -16.90 17.41 -25.49
N LEU A 432 -15.87 16.93 -26.20
CA LEU A 432 -14.98 15.89 -25.72
C LEU A 432 -14.19 16.34 -24.48
N GLU A 433 -13.67 17.58 -24.50
CA GLU A 433 -13.01 18.16 -23.34
C GLU A 433 -13.96 18.31 -22.16
N LEU A 434 -15.18 18.82 -22.36
CA LEU A 434 -16.19 18.97 -21.32
C LEU A 434 -16.53 17.61 -20.69
N TYR A 435 -16.76 16.59 -21.50
CA TYR A 435 -16.98 15.23 -21.02
C TYR A 435 -15.80 14.75 -20.17
N ALA A 436 -14.57 14.91 -20.66
CA ALA A 436 -13.37 14.50 -19.95
C ALA A 436 -13.15 15.27 -18.63
N LEU A 437 -13.49 16.56 -18.58
CA LEU A 437 -13.48 17.37 -17.35
C LEU A 437 -14.47 16.80 -16.32
N GLN A 438 -15.68 16.44 -16.76
CA GLN A 438 -16.73 15.90 -15.89
C GLN A 438 -16.39 14.52 -15.32
N VAL A 439 -15.89 13.59 -16.14
CA VAL A 439 -15.67 12.19 -15.70
C VAL A 439 -14.29 11.91 -15.12
N ALA A 440 -13.28 12.73 -15.44
CA ALA A 440 -11.90 12.52 -14.97
C ALA A 440 -11.27 13.77 -14.32
N GLY A 441 -11.60 14.96 -14.81
CA GLY A 441 -11.19 16.22 -14.17
C GLY A 441 -11.67 16.30 -12.72
N THR A 442 -12.93 15.93 -12.47
CA THR A 442 -13.54 15.87 -11.13
C THR A 442 -12.81 14.93 -10.16
N VAL A 443 -12.27 13.81 -10.67
CA VAL A 443 -11.46 12.86 -9.89
C VAL A 443 -10.16 13.54 -9.44
N ALA A 444 -9.52 14.30 -10.33
CA ALA A 444 -8.30 15.03 -10.03
C ALA A 444 -8.53 16.16 -9.02
N GLU A 445 -9.67 16.84 -9.08
CA GLU A 445 -10.09 17.84 -8.09
C GLU A 445 -10.29 17.22 -6.71
N SER A 446 -11.05 16.13 -6.62
CA SER A 446 -11.26 15.39 -5.37
C SER A 446 -9.96 14.85 -4.78
N PHE A 447 -9.03 14.40 -5.64
CA PHE A 447 -7.68 14.02 -5.21
C PHE A 447 -6.94 15.19 -4.55
N LEU A 448 -6.96 16.37 -5.16
CA LEU A 448 -6.27 17.54 -4.63
C LEU A 448 -6.84 18.00 -3.29
N GLU A 449 -8.16 17.93 -3.12
CA GLU A 449 -8.79 18.25 -1.84
C GLU A 449 -8.30 17.33 -0.72
N LEU A 450 -8.24 16.00 -0.97
CA LEU A 450 -7.65 15.06 -0.02
C LEU A 450 -6.16 15.31 0.20
N ALA A 451 -5.41 15.64 -0.86
CA ALA A 451 -4.00 15.97 -0.75
C ALA A 451 -3.78 17.20 0.14
N PHE A 452 -4.54 18.29 -0.07
CA PHE A 452 -4.43 19.49 0.76
C PHE A 452 -4.93 19.28 2.19
N TYR A 453 -5.90 18.38 2.40
CA TYR A 453 -6.39 18.06 3.74
C TYR A 453 -5.39 17.23 4.55
N HIS A 454 -4.82 16.19 3.94
CA HIS A 454 -3.93 15.25 4.66
C HIS A 454 -2.47 15.71 4.74
N THR A 455 -2.08 16.72 3.97
CA THR A 455 -0.70 17.24 3.98
C THR A 455 -0.58 18.50 4.84
N ARG A 456 0.61 18.72 5.40
CA ARG A 456 0.90 19.90 6.24
C ARG A 456 1.37 21.11 5.44
N ALA A 457 1.60 20.94 4.13
CA ALA A 457 2.13 21.97 3.26
C ALA A 457 1.14 23.14 3.18
N LYS A 458 1.60 24.34 3.55
CA LYS A 458 0.82 25.57 3.35
C LYS A 458 0.90 25.97 1.89
N THR A 459 -0.13 25.64 1.13
CA THR A 459 -0.31 26.05 -0.27
C THR A 459 -1.13 27.33 -0.32
N SER A 460 -0.59 28.39 -0.95
CA SER A 460 -1.31 29.67 -1.12
C SER A 460 -2.56 29.49 -1.98
N LEU A 461 -3.53 30.40 -1.89
CA LEU A 461 -4.77 30.32 -2.68
C LEU A 461 -4.50 30.33 -4.18
N ASP A 462 -3.57 31.17 -4.65
CA ASP A 462 -3.21 31.24 -6.08
C ASP A 462 -2.52 29.96 -6.55
N GLN A 463 -1.65 29.38 -5.72
CA GLN A 463 -1.01 28.11 -6.03
C GLN A 463 -2.04 26.96 -6.05
N ARG A 464 -3.02 26.96 -5.13
CA ARG A 464 -4.11 25.97 -5.14
C ARG A 464 -4.92 26.06 -6.43
N LYS A 465 -5.27 27.27 -6.90
CA LYS A 465 -6.00 27.47 -8.16
C LYS A 465 -5.22 26.96 -9.37
N ARG A 466 -3.92 27.27 -9.45
CA ARG A 466 -3.05 26.78 -10.53
C ARG A 466 -2.91 25.26 -10.50
N LEU A 467 -2.69 24.67 -9.32
CA LEU A 467 -2.65 23.22 -9.15
C LEU A 467 -3.97 22.56 -9.52
N GLN A 468 -5.11 23.15 -9.14
CA GLN A 468 -6.43 22.66 -9.52
C GLN A 468 -6.59 22.64 -11.04
N SER A 469 -6.33 23.76 -11.71
CA SER A 469 -6.39 23.84 -13.17
C SER A 469 -5.48 22.79 -13.84
N ALA A 470 -4.24 22.65 -13.38
CA ALA A 470 -3.30 21.67 -13.93
C ALA A 470 -3.73 20.22 -13.67
N ALA A 471 -4.26 19.91 -12.48
CA ALA A 471 -4.73 18.57 -12.15
C ALA A 471 -5.99 18.19 -12.93
N THR A 472 -6.95 19.11 -13.07
CA THR A 472 -8.16 18.87 -13.87
C THR A 472 -7.77 18.62 -15.34
N ARG A 473 -6.83 19.41 -15.89
CA ARG A 473 -6.26 19.18 -17.23
C ARG A 473 -5.52 17.85 -17.33
N MET A 474 -4.75 17.45 -16.32
CA MET A 474 -4.15 16.12 -16.25
C MET A 474 -5.23 15.02 -16.30
N GLY A 475 -6.35 15.20 -15.59
CA GLY A 475 -7.52 14.32 -15.67
C GLY A 475 -8.04 14.15 -17.11
N VAL A 476 -8.14 15.25 -17.86
CA VAL A 476 -8.51 15.22 -19.29
C VAL A 476 -7.52 14.41 -20.11
N ALA A 477 -6.21 14.63 -19.92
CA ALA A 477 -5.18 13.86 -20.63
C ALA A 477 -5.34 12.35 -20.37
N LEU A 478 -5.53 11.95 -19.11
CA LEU A 478 -5.73 10.55 -18.75
C LEU A 478 -7.01 9.97 -19.35
N GLN A 479 -8.08 10.77 -19.46
CA GLN A 479 -9.32 10.33 -20.09
C GLN A 479 -9.18 10.17 -21.61
N TYR A 480 -8.40 11.02 -22.28
CA TYR A 480 -8.10 10.83 -23.70
C TYR A 480 -7.30 9.54 -23.92
N VAL A 481 -6.38 9.21 -23.03
CA VAL A 481 -5.70 7.90 -23.04
C VAL A 481 -6.71 6.76 -22.88
N ASN A 482 -7.68 6.89 -21.98
CA ASN A 482 -8.75 5.89 -21.82
C ASN A 482 -9.57 5.69 -23.09
N ILE A 483 -10.09 6.78 -23.66
CA ILE A 483 -10.89 6.73 -24.89
C ILE A 483 -10.07 6.11 -26.02
N SER A 484 -8.80 6.51 -26.17
CA SER A 484 -7.91 5.98 -27.20
C SER A 484 -7.64 4.46 -27.06
N ARG A 485 -7.58 3.97 -25.80
CA ARG A 485 -7.36 2.56 -25.47
C ARG A 485 -8.60 1.71 -25.72
N ASP A 486 -9.77 2.25 -25.40
CA ASP A 486 -11.00 1.48 -25.22
C ASP A 486 -12.00 1.64 -26.39
N ILE A 487 -11.63 2.30 -27.51
CA ILE A 487 -12.47 2.47 -28.72
C ILE A 487 -13.25 1.18 -29.09
N GLU A 488 -12.54 0.05 -29.18
CA GLU A 488 -13.13 -1.25 -29.55
C GLU A 488 -14.11 -1.78 -28.49
N THR A 489 -13.83 -1.56 -27.21
CA THR A 489 -14.71 -2.00 -26.11
C THR A 489 -15.91 -1.10 -25.91
N ASP A 490 -15.73 0.21 -26.12
CA ASP A 490 -16.79 1.22 -26.01
C ASP A 490 -17.81 1.06 -27.15
N ALA A 491 -17.32 0.79 -28.37
CA ALA A 491 -18.18 0.50 -29.52
C ALA A 491 -19.11 -0.69 -29.28
N LYS A 492 -18.62 -1.76 -28.61
CA LYS A 492 -19.43 -2.97 -28.29
C LYS A 492 -20.62 -2.68 -27.37
N ILE A 493 -20.53 -1.63 -26.55
CA ILE A 493 -21.61 -1.20 -25.66
C ILE A 493 -22.38 0.01 -26.23
N GLY A 494 -22.16 0.36 -27.50
CA GLY A 494 -22.91 1.41 -28.21
C GLY A 494 -22.38 2.82 -27.97
N ARG A 495 -21.12 2.99 -27.53
CA ARG A 495 -20.53 4.30 -27.22
C ARG A 495 -19.45 4.68 -28.23
N VAL A 496 -19.47 5.94 -28.66
CA VAL A 496 -18.45 6.53 -29.55
C VAL A 496 -18.08 7.92 -29.00
N TYR A 497 -16.95 8.01 -28.30
CA TYR A 497 -16.50 9.28 -27.74
C TYR A 497 -15.68 10.14 -28.72
N ILE A 498 -15.36 9.60 -29.90
CA ILE A 498 -14.63 10.36 -30.93
C ILE A 498 -15.56 11.46 -31.46
N PRO A 499 -15.11 12.72 -31.55
CA PRO A 499 -15.92 13.82 -32.08
C PRO A 499 -16.47 13.54 -33.48
N ALA A 500 -17.76 13.77 -33.67
CA ALA A 500 -18.44 13.55 -34.96
C ALA A 500 -17.81 14.33 -36.12
N LEU A 501 -17.32 15.54 -35.86
CA LEU A 501 -16.62 16.34 -36.89
C LEU A 501 -15.33 15.67 -37.35
N TRP A 502 -14.58 15.01 -36.47
CA TRP A 502 -13.36 14.31 -36.87
C TRP A 502 -13.66 13.09 -37.75
N LEU A 503 -14.75 12.38 -37.43
CA LEU A 503 -15.19 11.24 -38.25
C LEU A 503 -15.62 11.71 -39.64
N LYS A 504 -16.34 12.84 -39.71
CA LYS A 504 -16.74 13.46 -40.97
C LYS A 504 -15.54 13.85 -41.84
N ASP A 505 -14.47 14.38 -41.26
CA ASP A 505 -13.24 14.74 -41.99
C ASP A 505 -12.57 13.53 -42.66
N GLU A 506 -12.71 12.33 -42.06
CA GLU A 506 -12.21 11.07 -42.62
C GLU A 506 -13.27 10.32 -43.46
N GLY A 507 -14.45 10.91 -43.67
CA GLY A 507 -15.54 10.31 -44.45
C GLY A 507 -16.22 9.11 -43.76
N ILE A 508 -16.17 9.05 -42.43
CA ILE A 508 -16.70 7.94 -41.62
C ILE A 508 -17.87 8.42 -40.76
N THR A 509 -18.84 7.54 -40.52
CA THR A 509 -19.95 7.80 -39.59
C THR A 509 -19.74 7.11 -38.25
N CYS A 510 -20.42 7.59 -37.22
CA CYS A 510 -20.39 6.93 -35.91
C CYS A 510 -20.92 5.49 -35.95
N GLU A 511 -21.92 5.19 -36.79
CA GLU A 511 -22.45 3.83 -36.99
C GLU A 511 -21.38 2.89 -37.57
N GLN A 512 -20.52 3.41 -38.43
CA GLN A 512 -19.37 2.65 -38.95
C GLN A 512 -18.35 2.35 -37.84
N ILE A 513 -18.13 3.28 -36.90
CA ILE A 513 -17.28 2.99 -35.72
C ILE A 513 -17.92 1.91 -34.84
N LEU A 514 -19.24 1.94 -34.64
CA LEU A 514 -19.94 0.93 -33.85
C LEU A 514 -19.85 -0.48 -34.47
N THR A 515 -19.89 -0.57 -35.80
CA THR A 515 -19.88 -1.85 -36.53
C THR A 515 -18.47 -2.33 -36.86
N GLN A 516 -17.53 -1.42 -37.10
CA GLN A 516 -16.15 -1.69 -37.46
C GLN A 516 -15.18 -0.76 -36.69
N PRO A 517 -14.95 -1.00 -35.38
CA PRO A 517 -14.14 -0.13 -34.52
C PRO A 517 -12.63 -0.28 -34.72
N PHE A 518 -12.19 -0.59 -35.94
CA PHE A 518 -10.80 -0.83 -36.31
C PHE A 518 -10.54 -0.40 -37.76
N GLY A 519 -9.28 -0.16 -38.10
CA GLY A 519 -8.85 0.25 -39.43
C GLY A 519 -8.06 1.56 -39.41
N LEU A 520 -7.52 1.96 -40.55
CA LEU A 520 -6.59 3.09 -40.66
C LEU A 520 -7.16 4.40 -40.12
N ALA A 521 -8.43 4.70 -40.40
CA ALA A 521 -9.05 5.92 -39.90
C ALA A 521 -9.28 5.90 -38.39
N VAL A 522 -9.64 4.75 -37.81
CA VAL A 522 -9.73 4.60 -36.35
C VAL A 522 -8.36 4.79 -35.69
N GLU A 523 -7.30 4.25 -36.29
CA GLU A 523 -5.93 4.47 -35.80
C GLU A 523 -5.52 5.94 -35.91
N LYS A 524 -5.88 6.66 -36.99
CA LYS A 524 -5.67 8.12 -37.07
C LYS A 524 -6.38 8.88 -35.94
N MET A 525 -7.61 8.50 -35.61
CA MET A 525 -8.36 9.12 -34.50
C MET A 525 -7.71 8.79 -33.15
N ARG A 526 -7.24 7.56 -32.96
CA ARG A 526 -6.46 7.15 -31.78
C ARG A 526 -5.19 8.01 -31.66
N ASP A 527 -4.43 8.17 -32.74
CA ASP A 527 -3.21 8.99 -32.75
C ASP A 527 -3.50 10.46 -32.43
N ARG A 528 -4.62 11.00 -32.95
CA ARG A 528 -5.06 12.37 -32.63
C ARG A 528 -5.41 12.52 -31.14
N LEU A 529 -6.14 11.58 -30.55
CA LEU A 529 -6.42 11.55 -29.10
C LEU A 529 -5.13 11.47 -28.27
N LEU A 530 -4.20 10.59 -28.66
CA LEU A 530 -2.92 10.43 -27.97
C LEU A 530 -2.06 11.70 -28.07
N ALA A 531 -2.01 12.35 -29.23
CA ALA A 531 -1.29 13.60 -29.42
C ALA A 531 -1.86 14.72 -28.52
N LEU A 532 -3.18 14.84 -28.42
CA LEU A 532 -3.83 15.77 -27.49
C LEU A 532 -3.52 15.41 -26.04
N ALA A 533 -3.61 14.13 -25.67
CA ALA A 533 -3.29 13.66 -24.32
C ALA A 533 -1.85 14.03 -23.93
N PHE A 534 -0.87 13.78 -24.81
CA PHE A 534 0.52 14.17 -24.56
C PHE A 534 0.68 15.68 -24.47
N LYS A 535 0.05 16.48 -25.34
CA LYS A 535 0.11 17.94 -25.27
C LYS A 535 -0.36 18.45 -23.90
N ILE A 536 -1.56 18.02 -23.49
CA ILE A 536 -2.16 18.43 -22.21
C ILE A 536 -1.31 17.96 -21.03
N TYR A 537 -0.80 16.73 -21.08
CA TYR A 537 0.10 16.18 -20.07
C TYR A 537 1.34 17.08 -19.89
N HIS A 538 2.05 17.43 -20.97
CA HIS A 538 3.25 18.26 -20.88
C HIS A 538 2.95 19.68 -20.37
N GLU A 539 1.82 20.27 -20.78
CA GLU A 539 1.37 21.59 -20.28
C GLU A 539 1.11 21.56 -18.76
N ALA A 540 0.52 20.47 -18.25
CA ALA A 540 0.15 20.36 -16.83
C ALA A 540 1.36 20.05 -15.91
N LEU A 541 2.42 19.40 -16.41
CA LEU A 541 3.57 18.97 -15.61
C LEU A 541 4.22 20.12 -14.83
N GLY A 542 4.40 21.29 -15.46
CA GLY A 542 5.14 22.40 -14.85
C GLY A 542 4.52 22.88 -13.54
N GLU A 543 3.19 23.04 -13.51
CA GLU A 543 2.48 23.52 -12.33
C GLU A 543 2.36 22.47 -11.24
N MET A 544 2.24 21.19 -11.62
CA MET A 544 2.10 20.13 -10.65
C MET A 544 3.31 20.08 -9.68
N VAL A 545 4.49 20.68 -9.99
CA VAL A 545 5.69 20.62 -9.14
C VAL A 545 5.40 21.28 -7.79
N GLY A 546 4.41 22.18 -7.76
CA GLY A 546 3.87 22.78 -6.56
C GLY A 546 3.08 21.84 -5.64
N LEU A 547 2.82 20.58 -6.02
CA LEU A 547 2.17 19.59 -5.16
C LEU A 547 2.94 19.41 -3.85
N PRO A 548 2.25 19.15 -2.72
CA PRO A 548 2.89 18.81 -1.46
C PRO A 548 3.93 17.69 -1.64
N PRO A 549 5.13 17.80 -1.04
CA PRO A 549 6.20 16.80 -1.23
C PRO A 549 5.76 15.36 -0.94
N GLU A 550 4.88 15.16 0.05
CA GLU A 550 4.40 13.86 0.50
C GLU A 550 3.53 13.14 -0.55
N VAL A 551 2.91 13.90 -1.47
CA VAL A 551 1.93 13.37 -2.45
C VAL A 551 2.43 13.48 -3.88
N ARG A 552 3.47 14.31 -4.08
CA ARG A 552 4.06 14.58 -5.38
C ARG A 552 4.60 13.31 -6.05
N SER A 553 5.45 12.53 -5.37
CA SER A 553 6.01 11.30 -5.93
C SER A 553 4.98 10.19 -6.12
N PRO A 554 4.06 9.94 -5.19
CA PRO A 554 2.95 9.03 -5.45
C PRO A 554 2.07 9.44 -6.63
N MET A 555 1.81 10.74 -6.80
CA MET A 555 1.06 11.26 -7.95
C MET A 555 1.83 11.08 -9.26
N LYS A 556 3.15 11.31 -9.28
CA LYS A 556 4.03 10.98 -10.42
C LYS A 556 3.82 9.54 -10.86
N VAL A 557 3.88 8.61 -9.92
CA VAL A 557 3.70 7.18 -10.22
C VAL A 557 2.34 6.92 -10.83
N ALA A 558 1.28 7.53 -10.31
CA ALA A 558 -0.08 7.37 -10.86
C ALA A 558 -0.16 7.88 -12.31
N VAL A 559 0.32 9.11 -12.57
CA VAL A 559 0.30 9.72 -13.91
C VAL A 559 1.20 8.96 -14.87
N GLU A 560 2.46 8.73 -14.52
CA GLU A 560 3.43 8.07 -15.40
C GLU A 560 3.02 6.64 -15.74
N SER A 561 2.48 5.89 -14.77
CA SER A 561 2.01 4.53 -15.03
C SER A 561 0.81 4.51 -15.98
N TYR A 562 0.03 5.60 -16.04
CA TYR A 562 -1.09 5.74 -16.96
C TYR A 562 -0.65 6.24 -18.33
N MET A 563 0.23 7.25 -18.38
CA MET A 563 0.85 7.73 -19.62
C MET A 563 1.70 6.66 -20.30
N GLU A 564 2.19 5.67 -19.55
CA GLU A 564 2.82 4.49 -20.15
C GLU A 564 1.86 3.70 -21.04
N ILE A 565 0.56 3.70 -20.75
CA ILE A 565 -0.45 3.12 -21.64
C ILE A 565 -0.44 3.87 -22.97
N ALA A 566 -0.44 5.20 -22.95
CA ALA A 566 -0.37 6.02 -24.15
C ALA A 566 0.89 5.69 -24.98
N ARG A 567 2.06 5.62 -24.31
CA ARG A 567 3.33 5.27 -24.98
C ARG A 567 3.28 3.89 -25.63
N VAL A 568 2.72 2.88 -24.93
CA VAL A 568 2.55 1.53 -25.49
C VAL A 568 1.60 1.53 -26.69
N LEU A 569 0.52 2.32 -26.66
CA LEU A 569 -0.43 2.41 -27.78
C LEU A 569 0.21 3.00 -29.06
N THR A 570 1.28 3.79 -28.94
CA THR A 570 2.04 4.31 -30.09
C THR A 570 3.06 3.31 -30.68
N GLU A 571 3.27 2.15 -30.03
CA GLU A 571 4.23 1.15 -30.51
C GLU A 571 3.61 0.33 -31.66
N LYS A 572 4.37 0.07 -32.74
CA LYS A 572 3.81 -0.61 -33.93
C LYS A 572 3.31 -2.04 -33.69
N ASN A 573 3.80 -2.74 -32.66
CA ASN A 573 3.54 -4.17 -32.42
C ASN A 573 3.20 -4.49 -30.96
N TYR A 574 2.44 -3.64 -30.26
CA TYR A 574 2.06 -3.93 -28.88
C TYR A 574 1.06 -5.10 -28.80
N GLN A 575 1.17 -5.89 -27.73
CA GLN A 575 0.28 -7.03 -27.50
C GLN A 575 -1.08 -6.57 -26.98
N LYS A 576 -2.16 -7.13 -27.54
CA LYS A 576 -3.54 -6.94 -27.07
C LYS A 576 -4.05 -8.21 -26.37
N LYS A 577 -4.82 -8.04 -25.30
CA LYS A 577 -5.68 -9.09 -24.71
C LYS A 577 -7.05 -8.51 -24.42
N ASP A 578 -8.11 -9.20 -24.85
CA ASP A 578 -9.49 -8.75 -24.73
C ASP A 578 -9.72 -7.32 -25.30
N GLY A 579 -9.01 -6.98 -26.39
CA GLY A 579 -9.05 -5.67 -27.03
C GLY A 579 -8.16 -4.60 -26.38
N ARG A 580 -7.48 -4.88 -25.27
CA ARG A 580 -6.67 -3.89 -24.52
C ARG A 580 -5.18 -4.16 -24.55
N ALA A 581 -4.38 -3.09 -24.59
CA ALA A 581 -2.91 -3.16 -24.54
C ALA A 581 -2.41 -3.80 -23.23
N ILE A 582 -1.48 -4.75 -23.34
CA ILE A 582 -0.86 -5.43 -22.19
C ILE A 582 0.45 -4.73 -21.84
N ILE A 583 0.55 -4.25 -20.60
CA ILE A 583 1.80 -3.75 -20.03
C ILE A 583 2.36 -4.79 -19.05
N PRO A 584 3.51 -5.42 -19.34
CA PRO A 584 4.16 -6.37 -18.44
C PRO A 584 4.46 -5.77 -17.07
N ILE A 585 4.43 -6.60 -16.02
CA ILE A 585 4.63 -6.14 -14.64
C ILE A 585 5.99 -5.46 -14.44
N TRP A 586 7.05 -5.97 -15.06
CA TRP A 586 8.38 -5.38 -14.99
C TRP A 586 8.45 -3.97 -15.60
N ARG A 587 7.70 -3.71 -16.68
CA ARG A 587 7.61 -2.38 -17.29
C ARG A 587 6.88 -1.41 -16.35
N ARG A 588 5.77 -1.85 -15.74
CA ARG A 588 5.05 -1.05 -14.72
C ARG A 588 5.93 -0.73 -13.52
N LEU A 589 6.65 -1.72 -12.99
CA LEU A 589 7.57 -1.53 -11.87
C LEU A 589 8.72 -0.57 -12.23
N ARG A 590 9.27 -0.68 -13.45
CA ARG A 590 10.32 0.23 -13.92
C ARG A 590 9.83 1.66 -14.04
N VAL A 591 8.62 1.88 -14.57
CA VAL A 591 8.02 3.22 -14.68
C VAL A 591 7.76 3.80 -13.30
N ALA A 592 7.14 3.04 -12.40
CA ALA A 592 6.93 3.48 -11.03
C ALA A 592 8.25 3.81 -10.32
N TRP A 593 9.28 2.96 -10.48
CA TRP A 593 10.60 3.17 -9.90
C TRP A 593 11.27 4.45 -10.40
N ARG A 594 11.24 4.69 -11.72
CA ARG A 594 11.78 5.92 -12.33
C ARG A 594 11.04 7.16 -11.83
N ALA A 595 9.71 7.11 -11.82
CA ALA A 595 8.86 8.20 -11.33
C ALA A 595 9.07 8.54 -9.83
N LEU A 596 9.51 7.57 -9.02
CA LEU A 596 9.88 7.79 -7.62
C LEU A 596 11.32 8.31 -7.45
N SER A 597 12.22 7.96 -8.37
CA SER A 597 13.66 8.25 -8.28
C SER A 597 14.07 9.55 -8.96
N ASP A 598 13.27 10.04 -9.91
CA ASP A 598 13.52 11.31 -10.58
C ASP A 598 13.07 12.46 -9.67
N TYR A 599 14.05 13.28 -9.27
CA TYR A 599 13.81 14.51 -8.50
C TYR A 599 13.88 15.77 -9.39
N SER A 600 14.26 15.60 -10.66
CA SER A 600 14.61 16.70 -11.59
C SER A 600 13.46 17.12 -12.50
N CYS A 601 12.47 16.25 -12.68
CA CYS A 601 11.26 16.55 -13.41
C CYS A 601 10.11 16.69 -12.41
N PHE A 602 8.90 16.42 -12.87
CA PHE A 602 8.16 15.44 -12.10
C PHE A 602 9.05 14.20 -11.87
#